data_AF-A0A3R7DC05-F1
#
_entry.id   AF-A0A3R7DC05-F1
#
_cell.length_a   1.000
_cell.length_b   1.000
_cell.length_c   1.000
_cell.angle_alpha   90.00
_cell.angle_beta   90.00
_cell.angle_gamma   90.00
#
_symmetry.space_group_name_H-M   'P 1'
#
loop_
_entity.id
_entity.type
_entity.pdbx_description
1 polymer ?
#
loop_
_entity_poly.entity_id
_entity_poly.type
_entity_poly.pdbx_seq_one_letter_code
_entity_poly.pdbx_strand_id
1 'polypeptide(L)'
;MLATSSVGATTAVCSLSDQVKKYKARMVVDEKDSDNPSKPHGIRRDIDSLVIMCIKVVTDRFSTKANPMAGIPTRFLPEVTQRLPLDLHIVATAPHIHDENFWKRCCLHRAGWSNLQIAQHGLTWKQLYLERNLQEELEGFDPSNSGDQRTYADL
;
A
#
# COMPACT_ATOMS: atom_id res chain seq x y z
N MET A 1 -3.99 48.22 -73.84
CA MET A 1 -3.13 48.11 -72.64
C MET A 1 -4.02 48.22 -71.42
N LEU A 2 -4.25 47.12 -70.72
CA LEU A 2 -5.06 47.04 -69.49
C LEU A 2 -4.28 46.20 -68.47
N ALA A 3 -4.14 46.74 -67.26
CA ALA A 3 -3.39 46.16 -66.14
C ALA A 3 -4.18 45.03 -65.46
N THR A 4 -3.48 43.97 -65.04
CA THR A 4 -4.00 42.99 -64.09
C THR A 4 -3.07 42.89 -62.89
N SER A 5 -3.49 43.51 -61.79
CA SER A 5 -2.88 43.37 -60.47
C SER A 5 -3.30 42.04 -59.88
N SER A 6 -2.36 41.12 -59.67
CA SER A 6 -2.60 39.87 -58.94
C SER A 6 -2.44 40.11 -57.45
N VAL A 7 -3.52 39.91 -56.69
CA VAL A 7 -3.51 39.97 -55.21
C VAL A 7 -4.06 38.65 -54.66
N GLY A 8 -3.17 37.90 -53.99
CA GLY A 8 -3.37 37.14 -52.75
C GLY A 8 -4.42 36.03 -52.64
N ALA A 9 -3.96 34.82 -52.27
CA ALA A 9 -4.45 34.07 -51.10
C ALA A 9 -3.62 32.78 -50.90
N THR A 10 -2.56 32.83 -50.09
CA THR A 10 -1.92 31.63 -49.54
C THR A 10 -2.53 31.36 -48.17
N THR A 11 -3.60 30.55 -48.10
CA THR A 11 -4.01 29.97 -46.81
C THR A 11 -3.05 28.84 -46.48
N ALA A 12 -1.91 29.18 -45.87
CA ALA A 12 -1.05 28.20 -45.22
C ALA A 12 -1.75 27.70 -43.96
N VAL A 13 -2.59 26.68 -44.12
CA VAL A 13 -3.07 25.86 -43.01
C VAL A 13 -1.85 25.15 -42.42
N CYS A 14 -1.41 25.61 -41.25
CA CYS A 14 -0.29 25.02 -40.52
C CYS A 14 -0.57 23.52 -40.31
N SER A 15 0.33 22.68 -40.81
CA SER A 15 0.22 21.23 -40.71
C SER A 15 0.04 20.81 -39.26
N LEU A 16 -0.80 19.79 -39.01
CA LEU A 16 -1.03 19.22 -37.68
C LEU A 16 0.29 18.92 -36.96
N SER A 17 1.32 18.52 -37.73
CA SER A 17 2.70 18.29 -37.30
C SER A 17 3.37 19.48 -36.60
N ASP A 18 3.06 20.72 -37.01
CA ASP A 18 3.59 21.93 -36.37
C ASP A 18 2.92 22.22 -35.03
N GLN A 19 1.66 21.79 -34.85
CA GLN A 19 0.97 21.91 -33.56
C GLN A 19 1.47 20.90 -32.53
N VAL A 20 1.88 19.69 -32.93
CA VAL A 20 2.38 18.68 -31.99
C VAL A 20 3.75 19.06 -31.41
N LYS A 21 4.58 19.82 -32.14
CA LYS A 21 5.86 20.34 -31.62
C LYS A 21 5.69 21.32 -30.45
N LYS A 22 4.52 21.97 -30.33
CA LYS A 22 4.22 22.89 -29.22
C LYS A 22 4.05 22.14 -27.89
N TYR A 23 3.67 20.87 -27.93
CA TYR A 23 3.51 20.02 -26.75
C TYR A 23 4.70 19.08 -26.59
N LYS A 24 5.89 19.65 -26.36
CA LYS A 24 7.01 18.88 -25.85
C LYS A 24 6.77 18.67 -24.35
N ALA A 25 6.60 17.41 -23.92
CA ALA A 25 6.52 17.07 -22.51
C ALA A 25 7.74 17.64 -21.78
N ARG A 26 7.53 18.36 -20.67
CA ARG A 26 8.61 18.94 -19.87
C ARG A 26 9.38 17.77 -19.25
N MET A 27 10.57 17.47 -19.77
CA MET A 27 11.50 16.54 -19.12
C MET A 27 11.93 17.20 -17.81
N VAL A 28 11.55 16.61 -16.68
CA VAL A 28 12.14 16.97 -15.39
C VAL A 28 13.57 16.43 -15.44
N VAL A 29 14.51 17.31 -15.79
CA VAL A 29 15.93 17.01 -15.65
C VAL A 29 16.21 17.09 -14.15
N ASP A 30 16.65 15.99 -13.58
CA ASP A 30 17.21 15.98 -12.23
C ASP A 30 18.55 16.71 -12.32
N GLU A 31 18.55 17.99 -11.96
CA GLU A 31 19.78 18.79 -11.92
C GLU A 31 20.67 18.22 -10.82
N LYS A 32 21.68 17.46 -11.25
CA LYS A 32 22.79 17.05 -10.38
C LYS A 32 23.56 18.33 -10.05
N ASP A 33 23.19 18.94 -8.92
CA ASP A 33 23.75 20.17 -8.38
C ASP A 33 25.28 20.17 -8.46
N SER A 34 25.83 21.16 -9.16
CA SER A 34 27.24 21.51 -9.06
C SER A 34 27.47 22.13 -7.68
N ASP A 35 28.30 21.46 -6.90
CA ASP A 35 28.79 21.78 -5.56
C ASP A 35 28.98 23.29 -5.30
N ASN A 36 28.09 23.88 -4.50
CA ASN A 36 28.24 25.23 -3.94
C ASN A 36 27.94 25.17 -2.44
N PRO A 37 28.96 25.27 -1.56
CA PRO A 37 28.86 24.81 -0.16
C PRO A 37 28.12 25.75 0.81
N SER A 38 27.41 26.78 0.32
CA SER A 38 26.86 27.84 1.16
C SER A 38 25.35 28.11 1.03
N LYS A 39 24.56 27.17 0.48
CA LYS A 39 23.09 27.26 0.55
C LYS A 39 22.58 26.42 1.73
N PRO A 40 21.76 26.98 2.64
CA PRO A 40 21.03 26.14 3.58
C PRO A 40 20.10 25.25 2.76
N HIS A 41 20.39 23.96 2.67
CA HIS A 41 19.47 22.97 2.15
C HIS A 41 18.25 22.97 3.08
N GLY A 42 17.26 23.80 2.75
CA GLY A 42 15.94 23.69 3.34
C GLY A 42 15.50 22.25 3.13
N ILE A 43 15.11 21.58 4.22
CA ILE A 43 14.62 20.21 4.22
C ILE A 43 13.45 20.17 3.23
N ARG A 44 13.72 19.73 2.00
CA ARG A 44 12.69 19.45 1.02
C ARG A 44 11.91 18.28 1.60
N ARG A 45 10.70 18.56 2.07
CA ARG A 45 9.76 17.51 2.45
C ARG A 45 9.37 16.84 1.14
N ASP A 46 9.95 15.68 0.84
CA ASP A 46 9.46 14.84 -0.23
C ASP A 46 8.00 14.50 0.09
N ILE A 47 7.10 15.00 -0.74
CA ILE A 47 5.66 14.77 -0.59
C ILE A 47 5.39 13.40 -1.18
N ASP A 48 4.83 12.50 -0.37
CA ASP A 48 4.41 11.18 -0.82
C ASP A 48 3.46 11.27 -2.03
N SER A 49 3.50 10.28 -2.91
CA SER A 49 2.48 10.17 -3.95
C SER A 49 1.10 9.94 -3.32
N LEU A 50 0.04 10.34 -4.03
CA LEU A 50 -1.34 10.08 -3.62
C LEU A 50 -1.56 8.58 -3.34
N VAL A 51 -0.95 7.71 -4.15
CA VAL A 51 -1.04 6.25 -3.98
C VAL A 51 -0.52 5.81 -2.62
N ILE A 52 0.66 6.30 -2.22
CA ILE A 52 1.27 5.98 -0.94
C ILE A 52 0.41 6.50 0.21
N MET A 53 -0.13 7.72 0.10
CA MET A 53 -1.03 8.26 1.12
C MET A 53 -2.30 7.41 1.27
N CYS A 54 -2.92 6.99 0.16
CA CYS A 54 -4.09 6.11 0.19
C CYS A 54 -3.77 4.77 0.86
N ILE A 55 -2.63 4.16 0.53
CA ILE A 55 -2.21 2.91 1.17
C ILE A 55 -2.05 3.09 2.68
N LYS A 56 -1.42 4.18 3.14
CA LYS A 56 -1.29 4.49 4.58
C LYS A 56 -2.64 4.58 5.28
N VAL A 57 -3.59 5.32 4.70
CA VAL A 57 -4.94 5.46 5.27
C VAL A 57 -5.66 4.11 5.35
N VAL A 58 -5.54 3.28 4.32
CA VAL A 58 -6.14 1.93 4.29
C VAL A 58 -5.54 1.05 5.38
N THR A 59 -4.21 1.08 5.57
CA THR A 59 -3.55 0.25 6.58
C THR A 59 -3.83 0.73 8.00
N ASP A 60 -3.95 2.04 8.22
CA ASP A 60 -4.25 2.63 9.53
C ASP A 60 -5.70 2.40 9.96
N ARG A 61 -6.62 2.27 9.01
CA ARG A 61 -8.06 2.07 9.25
C ARG A 61 -8.51 0.63 9.07
N PHE A 62 -7.58 -0.32 9.02
CA PHE A 62 -7.91 -1.73 8.92
C PHE A 62 -8.77 -2.17 10.11
N SER A 63 -9.98 -2.69 9.85
CA SER A 63 -11.01 -2.96 10.86
C SER A 63 -11.75 -4.26 10.56
N THR A 64 -12.31 -4.88 11.60
CA THR A 64 -13.07 -6.15 11.54
C THR A 64 -14.39 -6.03 10.77
N LYS A 65 -15.02 -4.84 10.74
CA LYS A 65 -16.43 -4.67 10.32
C LYS A 65 -16.69 -4.75 8.82
N ALA A 66 -15.66 -4.63 7.99
CA ALA A 66 -15.77 -4.69 6.53
C ALA A 66 -14.58 -5.46 5.97
N ASN A 67 -14.71 -6.06 4.79
CA ASN A 67 -13.58 -6.70 4.10
C ASN A 67 -12.58 -5.62 3.64
N PRO A 68 -11.46 -5.38 4.36
CA PRO A 68 -10.63 -4.20 4.12
C PRO A 68 -9.76 -4.36 2.87
N MET A 69 -9.61 -5.60 2.40
CA MET A 69 -8.83 -5.94 1.22
C MET A 69 -9.68 -5.91 -0.06
N ALA A 70 -11.00 -5.84 0.07
CA ALA A 70 -11.90 -5.74 -1.08
C ALA A 70 -11.67 -4.43 -1.85
N GLY A 71 -11.50 -4.54 -3.17
CA GLY A 71 -11.31 -3.39 -4.05
C GLY A 71 -9.87 -2.88 -4.18
N ILE A 72 -8.91 -3.45 -3.42
CA ILE A 72 -7.50 -3.12 -3.60
C ILE A 72 -6.93 -3.94 -4.77
N PRO A 73 -6.35 -3.30 -5.81
CA PRO A 73 -5.67 -4.01 -6.88
C PRO A 73 -4.55 -4.92 -6.36
N THR A 74 -4.45 -6.13 -6.90
CA THR A 74 -3.49 -7.16 -6.46
C THR A 74 -2.04 -6.68 -6.40
N ARG A 75 -1.65 -5.78 -7.30
CA ARG A 75 -0.30 -5.17 -7.33
C ARG A 75 0.07 -4.38 -6.07
N PHE A 76 -0.91 -3.87 -5.33
CA PHE A 76 -0.70 -3.08 -4.11
C PHE A 76 -0.84 -3.91 -2.84
N LEU A 77 -1.38 -5.13 -2.91
CA LEU A 77 -1.56 -5.98 -1.74
C LEU A 77 -0.26 -6.21 -0.98
N PRO A 78 0.91 -6.48 -1.61
CA PRO A 78 2.15 -6.66 -0.87
C PRO A 78 2.59 -5.41 -0.09
N GLU A 79 2.37 -4.21 -0.65
CA GLU A 79 2.72 -2.95 0.01
C GLU A 79 1.76 -2.64 1.18
N VAL A 80 0.48 -2.96 0.99
CA VAL A 80 -0.54 -2.88 2.05
C VAL A 80 -0.20 -3.85 3.17
N THR A 81 -0.01 -5.14 2.87
CA THR A 81 0.29 -6.16 3.88
C THR A 81 1.61 -5.89 4.59
N GLN A 82 2.59 -5.26 3.94
CA GLN A 82 3.84 -4.84 4.57
C GLN A 82 3.66 -3.78 5.65
N ARG A 83 2.71 -2.86 5.46
CA ARG A 83 2.45 -1.74 6.37
C ARG A 83 1.39 -2.03 7.44
N LEU A 84 0.67 -3.14 7.32
CA LEU A 84 -0.34 -3.51 8.32
C LEU A 84 0.28 -3.69 9.71
N PRO A 85 -0.40 -3.18 10.75
CA PRO A 85 -0.05 -3.47 12.14
C PRO A 85 -0.08 -4.99 12.41
N LEU A 86 0.80 -5.46 13.29
CA LEU A 86 0.95 -6.89 13.60
C LEU A 86 0.08 -7.32 14.81
N ASP A 87 -0.51 -6.36 15.50
CA ASP A 87 -1.40 -6.50 16.67
C ASP A 87 -2.90 -6.53 16.27
N LEU A 88 -3.19 -6.65 14.98
CA LEU A 88 -4.55 -6.74 14.46
C LEU A 88 -5.25 -8.02 14.94
N HIS A 89 -6.55 -7.89 15.23
CA HIS A 89 -7.37 -9.01 15.66
C HIS A 89 -7.44 -10.13 14.61
N ILE A 90 -7.33 -11.38 15.06
CA ILE A 90 -7.22 -12.56 14.19
C ILE A 90 -8.47 -12.74 13.30
N VAL A 91 -9.65 -12.42 13.83
CA VAL A 91 -10.93 -12.53 13.09
C VAL A 91 -11.00 -11.53 11.94
N ALA A 92 -10.36 -10.36 12.06
CA ALA A 92 -10.32 -9.36 11.00
C ALA A 92 -9.30 -9.72 9.91
N THR A 93 -8.17 -10.31 10.30
CA THR A 93 -7.03 -10.53 9.39
C THR A 93 -7.08 -11.87 8.69
N ALA A 94 -7.45 -12.94 9.40
CA ALA A 94 -7.39 -14.31 8.89
C ALA A 94 -8.24 -14.53 7.62
N PRO A 95 -9.46 -13.96 7.47
CA PRO A 95 -10.25 -14.16 6.26
C PRO A 95 -9.73 -13.40 5.03
N HIS A 96 -8.98 -12.31 5.24
CA HIS A 96 -8.66 -11.34 4.19
C HIS A 96 -7.18 -11.32 3.77
N ILE A 97 -6.28 -11.79 4.65
CA ILE A 97 -4.84 -11.77 4.40
C ILE A 97 -4.33 -13.19 4.14
N HIS A 98 -3.77 -13.36 2.94
CA HIS A 98 -3.15 -14.61 2.48
C HIS A 98 -1.64 -14.47 2.24
N ASP A 99 -1.05 -13.32 2.57
CA ASP A 99 0.38 -13.09 2.41
C ASP A 99 1.17 -13.77 3.54
N GLU A 100 1.95 -14.79 3.19
CA GLU A 100 2.79 -15.54 4.13
C GLU A 100 3.85 -14.67 4.81
N ASN A 101 4.31 -13.59 4.17
CA ASN A 101 5.29 -12.70 4.78
C ASN A 101 4.67 -11.91 5.94
N PHE A 102 3.40 -11.51 5.83
CA PHE A 102 2.67 -10.88 6.92
C PHE A 102 2.60 -11.82 8.13
N TRP A 103 2.14 -13.05 7.94
CA TRP A 103 2.01 -14.03 9.03
C TRP A 103 3.36 -14.39 9.64
N LYS A 104 4.42 -14.49 8.84
CA LYS A 104 5.79 -14.67 9.34
C LYS A 104 6.20 -13.52 10.26
N ARG A 105 5.93 -12.26 9.89
CA ARG A 105 6.22 -11.12 10.75
C ARG A 105 5.40 -11.17 12.05
N CYS A 106 4.11 -11.53 11.99
CA CYS A 106 3.29 -11.69 13.18
C CYS A 106 3.87 -12.73 14.15
N CYS A 107 4.28 -13.90 13.65
CA CYS A 107 4.90 -14.95 14.47
C CYS A 107 6.20 -14.48 15.14
N LEU A 108 7.04 -13.73 14.41
CA LEU A 108 8.32 -13.22 14.90
C LEU A 108 8.17 -12.02 15.85
N HIS A 109 7.07 -11.27 15.73
CA HIS A 109 6.79 -10.11 16.57
C HIS A 109 6.25 -10.50 17.95
N ARG A 110 5.59 -11.66 18.07
CA ARG A 110 4.95 -12.09 19.31
C ARG A 110 5.99 -12.50 20.35
N ALA A 111 5.97 -11.81 21.50
CA ALA A 111 6.88 -12.08 22.59
C ALA A 111 6.63 -13.48 23.17
N GLY A 112 7.70 -14.25 23.38
CA GLY A 112 7.62 -15.61 23.95
C GLY A 112 7.51 -16.74 22.93
N TRP A 113 7.28 -16.43 21.65
CA TRP A 113 7.28 -17.43 20.59
C TRP A 113 8.71 -17.80 20.20
N SER A 114 9.05 -19.09 20.31
CA SER A 114 10.35 -19.63 19.93
C SER A 114 10.19 -21.00 19.26
N ASN A 115 11.23 -21.45 18.56
CA ASN A 115 11.25 -22.75 17.86
C ASN A 115 10.09 -22.93 16.86
N LEU A 116 9.82 -21.90 16.05
CA LEU A 116 8.73 -21.90 15.08
C LEU A 116 9.07 -22.83 13.91
N GLN A 117 8.42 -24.00 13.86
CA GLN A 117 8.65 -25.03 12.84
C GLN A 117 7.45 -25.16 11.89
N ILE A 118 7.47 -24.42 10.77
CA ILE A 118 6.40 -24.47 9.75
C ILE A 118 6.13 -25.88 9.20
N ALA A 119 7.12 -26.79 9.25
CA ALA A 119 6.97 -28.17 8.81
C ALA A 119 5.91 -28.94 9.59
N GLN A 120 5.63 -28.55 10.84
CA GLN A 120 4.60 -29.17 11.68
C GLN A 120 3.20 -28.59 11.41
N HIS A 121 3.11 -27.48 10.68
CA HIS A 121 1.90 -26.67 10.51
C HIS A 121 1.57 -26.46 9.02
N GLY A 122 1.51 -27.55 8.25
CA GLY A 122 1.09 -27.52 6.84
C GLY A 122 1.99 -26.68 5.92
N LEU A 123 3.23 -26.37 6.34
CA LEU A 123 4.19 -25.53 5.62
C LEU A 123 3.71 -24.09 5.37
N THR A 124 2.80 -23.56 6.21
CA THR A 124 2.36 -22.15 6.12
C THR A 124 2.56 -21.41 7.44
N TRP A 125 2.98 -20.16 7.35
CA TRP A 125 3.08 -19.24 8.49
C TRP A 125 1.70 -18.87 9.00
N LYS A 126 0.71 -18.76 8.11
CA LYS A 126 -0.67 -18.50 8.49
C LYS A 126 -1.20 -19.58 9.43
N GLN A 127 -1.11 -20.84 9.03
CA GLN A 127 -1.60 -21.95 9.84
C GLN A 127 -0.87 -22.02 11.19
N LEU A 128 0.46 -21.90 11.20
CA LEU A 128 1.25 -21.86 12.44
C LEU A 128 0.74 -20.77 13.39
N TYR A 129 0.54 -19.55 12.89
CA TYR A 129 0.07 -18.43 13.69
C TYR A 129 -1.31 -18.71 14.30
N LEU A 130 -2.25 -19.17 13.47
CA LEU A 130 -3.63 -19.45 13.91
C LEU A 130 -3.67 -20.55 14.97
N GLU A 131 -2.97 -21.65 14.75
CA GLU A 131 -2.95 -22.79 15.67
C GLU A 131 -2.31 -22.43 17.01
N ARG A 132 -1.19 -21.72 16.98
CA ARG A 132 -0.51 -21.31 18.22
C ARG A 132 -1.26 -20.23 18.98
N ASN A 133 -1.92 -19.30 18.28
CA ASN A 133 -2.83 -18.35 18.91
C ASN A 133 -3.97 -19.09 19.63
N LEU A 134 -4.60 -20.05 18.96
CA LEU A 134 -5.67 -20.86 19.54
C LEU A 134 -5.19 -21.67 20.76
N GLN A 135 -3.98 -22.23 20.68
CA GLN A 135 -3.37 -22.91 21.83
C GLN A 135 -3.24 -21.99 23.04
N GLU A 136 -2.71 -20.77 22.87
CA GLU A 136 -2.55 -19.82 23.98
C GLU A 136 -3.89 -19.38 24.57
N GLU A 137 -4.90 -19.14 23.73
CA GLU A 137 -6.25 -18.81 24.21
C GLU A 137 -6.85 -19.97 25.02
N LEU A 138 -6.64 -21.22 24.60
CA LEU A 138 -7.10 -22.39 25.34
C LEU A 138 -6.32 -22.61 26.65
N GLU A 139 -5.01 -22.40 26.65
CA GLU A 139 -4.17 -22.51 27.86
C GLU A 139 -4.47 -21.41 28.88
N GLY A 140 -4.82 -20.22 28.42
CA GLY A 140 -5.23 -19.09 29.27
C GLY A 140 -6.70 -19.10 29.69
N PHE A 141 -7.52 -20.00 29.14
CA PHE A 141 -8.96 -20.03 29.41
C PHE A 141 -9.27 -20.58 30.82
N ASP A 142 -9.87 -19.73 31.66
CA ASP A 142 -10.41 -20.14 32.96
C ASP A 142 -11.94 -20.33 32.86
N PRO A 143 -12.45 -21.57 32.99
CA PRO A 143 -13.89 -21.85 32.89
C PRO A 143 -14.71 -21.19 34.00
N SER A 144 -14.11 -20.86 35.16
CA SER A 144 -14.80 -20.24 36.28
C SER A 144 -15.08 -18.74 36.09
N ASN A 145 -14.43 -18.11 35.11
CA ASN A 145 -14.58 -16.69 34.79
C ASN A 145 -15.43 -16.43 33.51
N SER A 146 -16.09 -17.47 33.01
CA SER A 146 -16.84 -17.43 31.74
C SER A 146 -18.20 -16.72 31.79
N GLY A 147 -18.62 -16.23 32.96
CA GLY A 147 -19.93 -15.60 33.18
C GLY A 147 -20.12 -14.20 32.57
N ASP A 148 -19.06 -13.56 32.05
CA ASP A 148 -19.08 -12.15 31.62
C ASP A 148 -18.53 -11.92 30.19
N GLN A 149 -18.41 -12.99 29.38
CA GLN A 149 -17.85 -12.86 28.04
C GLN A 149 -18.85 -12.24 27.06
N ARG A 150 -18.50 -11.03 26.59
CA ARG A 150 -19.08 -10.37 25.42
C ARG A 150 -19.19 -11.39 24.28
N THR A 151 -20.40 -11.60 23.80
CA THR A 151 -20.71 -12.45 22.67
C THR A 151 -19.90 -12.03 21.44
N TYR A 152 -19.26 -12.98 20.77
CA TYR A 152 -18.61 -12.78 19.46
C TYR A 152 -19.54 -12.21 18.37
N ALA A 153 -20.85 -12.12 18.65
CA ALA A 153 -21.85 -11.48 17.81
C ALA A 153 -21.78 -9.94 17.78
N ASP A 154 -21.04 -9.30 18.71
CA ASP A 154 -20.97 -7.83 18.83
C ASP A 154 -19.68 -7.19 18.29
N LEU A 155 -18.79 -7.97 17.66
CA LEU A 155 -17.54 -7.51 17.01
C LEU A 155 -17.69 -7.30 15.50
#